data_AF-G8SKA0-F1
#
_entry.id   AF-G8SKA0-F1
#
_cell.length_a   1.000
_cell.length_b   1.000
_cell.length_c   1.000
_cell.angle_alpha   90.00
_cell.angle_beta   90.00
_cell.angle_gamma   90.00
#
_symmetry.space_group_name_H-M   'P 1'
#
loop_
_entity.id
_entity.type
_entity.pdbx_description
1 polymer ?
#
loop_
_entity_poly.entity_id
_entity_poly.type
_entity_poly.pdbx_seq_one_letter_code
_entity_poly.pdbx_strand_id
1 'polypeptide(L)'
;MSSITVIIRRTAVAAPALLLTYGVCRFLDGLDGRRGSGVFWNVGHVAFFVAMVLFGVLAVGLRGLLGGRPVATVATVVALAGVACFLWVITGDLFHGFRRAAPMPDALQTAGPMLFPLGMLGFFGLLVAARRLPVWTPLLFGVGTAAISVDLDLLPIAAFVVFCSLLPLRRTSEFADSATPQVRYRPRRELRSR
;
A
#
# COMPACT_ATOMS: atom_id res chain seq x y z
N MET A 1 13.58 -12.10 -12.90
CA MET A 1 12.58 -11.32 -12.13
C MET A 1 12.41 -9.94 -12.75
N SER A 2 11.17 -9.57 -13.13
CA SER A 2 10.88 -8.20 -13.59
C SER A 2 11.08 -7.18 -12.46
N SER A 3 11.57 -5.98 -12.78
CA SER A 3 11.75 -4.87 -11.83
C SER A 3 10.46 -4.54 -11.06
N ILE A 4 9.29 -4.67 -11.70
CA ILE A 4 7.97 -4.44 -11.09
C ILE A 4 7.70 -5.39 -9.92
N THR A 5 8.06 -6.66 -10.07
CA THR A 5 7.84 -7.68 -9.04
C THR A 5 8.70 -7.42 -7.79
N VAL A 6 9.95 -6.97 -7.99
CA VAL A 6 10.84 -6.58 -6.89
C VAL A 6 10.28 -5.36 -6.15
N ILE A 7 9.76 -4.37 -6.88
CA ILE A 7 9.12 -3.18 -6.31
C ILE A 7 7.93 -3.59 -5.44
N ILE A 8 6.98 -4.37 -5.98
CA ILE A 8 5.78 -4.83 -5.24
C ILE A 8 6.17 -5.54 -3.95
N ARG A 9 7.15 -6.46 -4.00
CA ARG A 9 7.57 -7.21 -2.81
C ARG A 9 8.18 -6.31 -1.73
N ARG A 10 9.01 -5.34 -2.13
CA ARG A 10 9.65 -4.41 -1.19
C ARG A 10 8.62 -3.47 -0.59
N THR A 11 7.74 -2.88 -1.40
CA THR A 11 6.73 -1.94 -0.90
C THR A 11 5.67 -2.63 -0.05
N ALA A 12 5.27 -3.86 -0.40
CA ALA A 12 4.31 -4.65 0.40
C ALA A 12 4.81 -5.01 1.81
N VAL A 13 6.12 -4.91 2.08
CA VAL A 13 6.70 -5.10 3.42
C VAL A 13 7.06 -3.76 4.06
N ALA A 14 7.74 -2.88 3.33
CA ALA A 14 8.23 -1.62 3.87
C ALA A 14 7.09 -0.65 4.22
N ALA A 15 6.05 -0.55 3.39
CA ALA A 15 4.92 0.36 3.64
C ALA A 15 4.16 0.02 4.94
N PRO A 16 3.68 -1.22 5.16
CA PRO A 16 3.00 -1.54 6.41
C PRO A 16 3.95 -1.57 7.62
N ALA A 17 5.25 -1.85 7.44
CA ALA A 17 6.22 -1.75 8.53
C ALA A 17 6.36 -0.30 9.01
N LEU A 18 6.45 0.66 8.10
CA LEU A 18 6.49 2.09 8.43
C LEU A 18 5.16 2.57 9.04
N LEU A 19 4.02 2.05 8.57
CA LEU A 19 2.73 2.32 9.19
C LEU A 19 2.67 1.77 10.62
N LEU A 20 3.25 0.59 10.87
CA LEU A 20 3.38 0.04 12.21
C LEU A 20 4.30 0.89 13.09
N THR A 21 5.43 1.37 12.55
CA THR A 21 6.30 2.34 13.23
C THR A 21 5.53 3.59 13.62
N TYR A 22 4.72 4.15 12.71
CA TYR A 22 3.82 5.27 13.02
C TYR A 22 2.88 4.92 14.17
N GLY A 23 2.22 3.77 14.14
CA GLY A 23 1.34 3.32 15.22
C GLY A 23 2.04 3.25 16.57
N VAL A 24 3.23 2.67 16.62
CA VAL A 24 4.05 2.60 17.84
C VAL A 24 4.42 4.00 18.32
N CYS A 25 4.92 4.88 17.45
CA CYS A 25 5.23 6.26 17.80
C CYS A 25 4.01 7.00 18.33
N ARG A 26 2.84 6.84 17.68
CA ARG A 26 1.58 7.44 18.11
C ARG A 26 1.12 6.95 19.48
N PHE A 27 1.27 5.65 19.75
CA PHE A 27 0.96 5.08 21.04
C PHE A 27 1.87 5.67 22.13
N LEU A 28 3.18 5.73 21.87
CA LEU A 28 4.17 6.31 22.79
C LEU A 28 3.95 7.81 23.05
N ASP A 29 3.63 8.58 22.00
CA ASP A 29 3.28 10.02 22.07
C ASP A 29 2.00 10.26 22.88
N GLY A 30 1.14 9.25 23.04
CA GLY A 30 -0.10 9.35 23.82
C GLY A 30 0.06 9.01 25.31
N LEU A 31 1.20 8.45 25.74
CA LEU A 31 1.36 7.89 27.09
C LEU A 31 1.40 8.95 28.20
N ASP A 32 1.85 10.17 27.89
CA ASP A 32 1.89 11.30 28.83
C ASP A 32 0.63 12.17 28.78
N GLY A 33 -0.38 11.76 27.98
CA GLY A 33 -1.62 12.49 27.77
C GLY A 33 -1.49 13.74 26.88
N ARG A 34 -0.30 14.03 26.32
CA ARG A 34 -0.05 15.19 25.45
C ARG A 34 0.31 14.74 24.04
N ARG A 35 -0.69 14.70 23.17
CA ARG A 35 -0.47 14.44 21.74
C ARG A 35 -0.14 15.72 20.99
N GLY A 36 0.65 15.60 19.92
CA GLY A 36 0.81 16.67 18.95
C GLY A 36 2.06 17.52 19.11
N SER A 37 3.00 17.12 19.97
CA SER A 37 4.26 17.84 20.16
C SER A 37 5.39 16.89 20.54
N GLY A 38 6.46 16.87 19.76
CA GLY A 38 7.69 16.15 20.13
C GLY A 38 8.26 15.26 19.04
N VAL A 39 9.30 14.51 19.42
CA VAL A 39 10.05 13.63 18.51
C VAL A 39 9.19 12.46 18.04
N PHE A 40 8.38 11.85 18.93
CA PHE A 40 7.50 10.74 18.56
C PHE A 40 6.41 11.16 17.56
N TRP A 41 5.76 12.31 17.77
CA TRP A 41 4.89 12.92 16.78
C TRP A 41 5.56 13.05 15.41
N ASN A 42 6.72 13.73 15.34
CA ASN A 42 7.39 14.01 14.08
C ASN A 42 7.87 12.74 13.36
N VAL A 43 8.54 11.84 14.09
CA VAL A 43 9.04 10.57 13.54
C VAL A 43 7.88 9.71 13.05
N GLY A 44 6.80 9.65 13.83
CA GLY A 44 5.59 8.92 13.45
C GLY A 44 4.97 9.45 12.16
N HIS A 45 4.78 10.77 12.05
CA HIS A 45 4.18 11.38 10.85
C HIS A 45 5.10 11.28 9.63
N VAL A 46 6.42 11.39 9.78
CA VAL A 46 7.36 11.15 8.68
C VAL A 46 7.32 9.69 8.24
N ALA A 47 7.30 8.73 9.17
CA ALA A 47 7.16 7.32 8.85
C ALA A 47 5.84 7.06 8.10
N PHE A 48 4.74 7.67 8.55
CA PHE A 48 3.44 7.56 7.90
C PHE A 48 3.44 8.17 6.49
N PHE A 49 4.06 9.34 6.32
CA PHE A 49 4.21 9.99 5.02
C PHE A 49 4.92 9.06 4.03
N VAL A 50 6.07 8.51 4.42
CA VAL A 50 6.84 7.59 3.57
C VAL A 50 6.05 6.31 3.31
N ALA A 51 5.33 5.77 4.30
CA ALA A 51 4.45 4.62 4.12
C ALA A 51 3.41 4.87 3.02
N MET A 52 2.76 6.04 3.03
CA MET A 52 1.76 6.41 2.03
C MET A 52 2.34 6.56 0.62
N VAL A 53 3.55 7.12 0.49
CA VAL A 53 4.27 7.14 -0.79
C VAL A 53 4.52 5.71 -1.29
N LEU A 54 5.02 4.82 -0.42
CA LEU A 54 5.28 3.42 -0.80
C LEU A 54 4.00 2.65 -1.14
N PHE A 55 2.87 2.96 -0.48
CA PHE A 55 1.56 2.43 -0.84
C PHE A 55 1.08 2.94 -2.21
N GLY A 56 1.34 4.20 -2.55
CA GLY A 56 1.10 4.72 -3.89
C GLY A 56 1.94 4.00 -4.95
N VAL A 57 3.23 3.76 -4.67
CA VAL A 57 4.10 2.95 -5.55
C VAL A 57 3.59 1.51 -5.68
N LEU A 58 3.12 0.90 -4.59
CA LEU A 58 2.49 -0.42 -4.61
C LEU A 58 1.26 -0.43 -5.53
N ALA A 59 0.37 0.55 -5.42
CA ALA A 59 -0.81 0.66 -6.28
C ALA A 59 -0.45 0.71 -7.77
N VAL A 60 0.54 1.52 -8.15
CA VAL A 60 1.04 1.59 -9.54
C VAL A 60 1.66 0.26 -9.98
N GLY A 61 2.43 -0.40 -9.10
CA GLY A 61 2.98 -1.72 -9.38
C GLY A 61 1.91 -2.78 -9.63
N LEU A 62 0.86 -2.81 -8.80
CA LEU A 62 -0.28 -3.71 -8.96
C LEU A 62 -1.06 -3.43 -10.25
N ARG A 63 -1.20 -2.17 -10.65
CA ARG A 63 -1.78 -1.79 -11.94
C ARG A 63 -0.97 -2.31 -13.12
N GLY A 64 0.37 -2.27 -13.05
CA GLY A 64 1.25 -2.86 -14.05
C GLY A 64 1.06 -4.37 -14.16
N LEU A 65 0.93 -5.06 -13.01
CA LEU A 65 0.72 -6.52 -12.96
C LEU A 65 -0.63 -6.96 -13.56
N LEU A 66 -1.68 -6.15 -13.40
CA LEU A 66 -3.03 -6.47 -13.86
C LEU A 66 -3.32 -6.04 -15.31
N GLY A 67 -2.38 -5.32 -15.95
CA GLY A 67 -2.49 -4.90 -17.34
C GLY A 67 -3.68 -3.95 -17.59
N GLY A 68 -4.13 -3.86 -18.84
CA GLY A 68 -5.12 -2.87 -19.33
C GLY A 68 -6.55 -2.98 -18.81
N ARG A 69 -6.82 -3.68 -17.69
CA ARG A 69 -8.18 -3.83 -17.15
C ARG A 69 -8.72 -2.47 -16.69
N PRO A 70 -9.92 -2.03 -17.13
CA PRO A 70 -10.47 -0.72 -16.76
C PRO A 70 -10.67 -0.61 -15.25
N VAL A 71 -11.12 -1.68 -14.58
CA VAL A 71 -11.26 -1.73 -13.12
C VAL A 71 -9.93 -1.51 -12.41
N ALA A 72 -8.81 -2.01 -12.96
CA ALA A 72 -7.49 -1.77 -12.38
C ALA A 72 -7.11 -0.29 -12.50
N THR A 73 -7.42 0.36 -13.62
CA THR A 73 -7.21 1.81 -13.80
C THR A 73 -8.03 2.60 -12.78
N VAL A 74 -9.32 2.30 -12.62
CA VAL A 74 -10.18 2.96 -11.63
C VAL A 74 -9.63 2.76 -10.21
N ALA A 75 -9.28 1.53 -9.85
CA ALA A 75 -8.67 1.22 -8.55
C ALA A 75 -7.36 2.01 -8.32
N THR A 76 -6.56 2.21 -9.37
CA THR A 76 -5.33 3.02 -9.31
C THR A 76 -5.66 4.48 -9.01
N VAL A 77 -6.58 5.08 -9.76
CA VAL A 77 -6.97 6.49 -9.60
C VAL A 77 -7.54 6.72 -8.20
N VAL A 78 -8.44 5.84 -7.76
CA VAL A 78 -9.06 5.90 -6.43
C VAL A 78 -8.00 5.75 -5.33
N ALA A 79 -7.09 4.78 -5.45
CA ALA A 79 -6.00 4.59 -4.49
C ALA A 79 -5.09 5.83 -4.41
N LEU A 80 -4.65 6.35 -5.56
CA LEU A 80 -3.73 7.50 -5.63
C LEU A 80 -4.38 8.81 -5.17
N ALA A 81 -5.67 9.02 -5.44
CA ALA A 81 -6.41 10.17 -4.91
C ALA A 81 -6.44 10.13 -3.38
N GLY A 82 -6.68 8.96 -2.79
CA GLY A 82 -6.63 8.79 -1.33
C GLY A 82 -5.23 8.96 -0.74
N VAL A 83 -4.20 8.45 -1.43
CA VAL A 83 -2.80 8.69 -1.05
C VAL A 83 -2.50 10.19 -1.04
N ALA A 84 -2.88 10.92 -2.10
CA ALA A 84 -2.69 12.36 -2.16
C ALA A 84 -3.39 13.10 -1.01
N CYS A 85 -4.62 12.71 -0.67
CA CYS A 85 -5.34 13.26 0.48
C CYS A 85 -4.60 12.97 1.80
N PHE A 86 -4.16 11.74 2.04
CA PHE A 86 -3.37 11.41 3.22
C PHE A 86 -2.08 12.24 3.30
N LEU A 87 -1.33 12.35 2.21
CA LEU A 87 -0.10 13.14 2.19
C LEU A 87 -0.36 14.61 2.52
N TRP A 88 -1.48 15.17 2.04
CA TRP A 88 -1.91 16.53 2.38
C TRP A 88 -2.19 16.69 3.87
N VAL A 89 -2.97 15.78 4.44
CA VAL A 89 -3.30 15.79 5.88
C VAL A 89 -2.04 15.68 6.74
N ILE A 90 -1.18 14.69 6.44
CA ILE A 90 0.08 14.47 7.18
C ILE A 90 0.99 15.69 7.10
N THR A 91 1.03 16.37 5.95
CA THR A 91 1.80 17.62 5.79
C THR A 91 1.23 18.73 6.69
N GLY A 92 -0.09 18.84 6.80
CA GLY A 92 -0.73 19.78 7.72
C GLY A 92 -0.47 19.47 9.20
N ASP A 93 -0.35 18.19 9.55
CA ASP A 93 -0.03 17.72 10.90
C ASP A 93 1.44 17.98 11.27
N LEU A 94 2.36 17.91 10.30
CA LEU A 94 3.77 18.24 10.47
C LEU A 94 4.02 19.76 10.50
N PHE A 95 3.27 20.53 9.71
CA PHE A 95 3.54 21.95 9.49
C PHE A 95 2.28 22.80 9.71
N HIS A 96 2.16 23.38 10.89
CA HIS A 96 1.05 24.29 11.22
C HIS A 96 0.93 25.52 10.29
N GLY A 97 2.04 25.97 9.69
CA GLY A 97 2.02 27.03 8.67
C GLY A 97 1.34 26.58 7.38
N PHE A 98 1.64 25.36 6.91
CA PHE A 98 1.03 24.78 5.71
C PHE A 98 -0.49 24.61 5.90
N ARG A 99 -0.92 24.03 7.03
CA ARG A 99 -2.34 23.83 7.33
C ARG A 99 -3.15 25.14 7.32
N ARG A 100 -2.54 26.26 7.73
CA ARG A 100 -3.16 27.58 7.71
C ARG A 100 -3.17 28.22 6.32
N ALA A 101 -2.10 28.03 5.54
CA ALA A 101 -1.96 28.63 4.21
C ALA A 101 -2.77 27.88 3.13
N ALA A 102 -2.95 26.58 3.28
CA ALA A 102 -3.61 25.71 2.31
C ALA A 102 -4.62 24.77 3.00
N PRO A 103 -5.70 25.31 3.59
CA PRO A 103 -6.71 24.50 4.26
C PRO A 103 -7.40 23.60 3.25
N MET A 104 -7.58 22.35 3.64
CA MET A 104 -8.31 21.36 2.87
C MET A 104 -9.79 21.41 3.27
N PRO A 105 -10.76 21.33 2.33
CA PRO A 105 -12.16 21.25 2.70
C PRO A 105 -12.41 20.06 3.63
N ASP A 106 -13.16 20.26 4.70
CA ASP A 106 -13.39 19.26 5.76
C ASP A 106 -13.82 17.90 5.21
N ALA A 107 -14.76 17.91 4.24
CA ALA A 107 -15.22 16.69 3.59
C ALA A 107 -14.08 15.91 2.91
N LEU A 108 -13.16 16.61 2.24
CA LEU A 108 -12.02 15.96 1.59
C LEU A 108 -10.97 15.53 2.63
N GLN A 109 -10.77 16.31 3.70
CA GLN A 109 -9.87 15.97 4.79
C GLN A 109 -10.30 14.68 5.50
N THR A 110 -11.61 14.48 5.71
CA THR A 110 -12.15 13.30 6.39
C THR A 110 -12.36 12.12 5.44
N ALA A 111 -13.02 12.32 4.30
CA ALA A 111 -13.42 11.24 3.41
C ALA A 111 -12.38 10.93 2.31
N GLY A 112 -11.59 11.92 1.90
CA GLY A 112 -10.57 11.76 0.85
C GLY A 112 -9.58 10.65 1.15
N PRO A 113 -8.99 10.56 2.36
CA PRO A 113 -8.12 9.46 2.74
C PRO A 113 -8.76 8.06 2.60
N MET A 114 -10.08 7.93 2.77
CA MET A 114 -10.80 6.65 2.64
C MET A 114 -10.84 6.12 1.20
N LEU A 115 -10.51 6.94 0.21
CA LEU A 115 -10.35 6.49 -1.17
C LEU A 115 -9.16 5.52 -1.32
N PHE A 116 -8.10 5.68 -0.52
CA PHE A 116 -6.93 4.82 -0.55
C PHE A 116 -7.30 3.34 -0.31
N PRO A 117 -7.90 2.98 0.83
CA PRO A 117 -8.23 1.60 1.11
C PRO A 117 -9.27 1.03 0.14
N LEU A 118 -10.21 1.84 -0.36
CA LEU A 118 -11.16 1.41 -1.38
C LEU A 118 -10.46 1.00 -2.68
N GLY A 119 -9.49 1.79 -3.15
CA GLY A 119 -8.69 1.45 -4.32
C GLY A 119 -7.86 0.19 -4.12
N MET A 120 -7.23 0.03 -2.95
CA MET A 120 -6.47 -1.17 -2.59
C MET A 120 -7.34 -2.43 -2.52
N LEU A 121 -8.54 -2.33 -1.93
CA LEU A 121 -9.52 -3.42 -1.92
C LEU A 121 -9.95 -3.80 -3.33
N GLY A 122 -10.09 -2.83 -4.25
CA GLY A 122 -10.32 -3.08 -5.67
C GLY A 122 -9.22 -3.93 -6.30
N PHE A 123 -7.95 -3.61 -6.04
CA PHE A 123 -6.82 -4.43 -6.51
C PHE A 123 -6.83 -5.84 -5.92
N PHE A 124 -7.05 -5.98 -4.61
CA PHE A 124 -7.10 -7.28 -3.96
C PHE A 124 -8.27 -8.13 -4.44
N GLY A 125 -9.43 -7.52 -4.68
CA GLY A 125 -10.57 -8.20 -5.30
C GLY A 125 -10.23 -8.75 -6.69
N LEU A 126 -9.56 -7.95 -7.54
CA LEU A 126 -9.11 -8.41 -8.86
C LEU A 126 -8.10 -9.56 -8.77
N LEU A 127 -7.16 -9.50 -7.82
CA LEU A 127 -6.15 -10.54 -7.64
C LEU A 127 -6.74 -11.82 -7.03
N VAL A 128 -7.70 -11.72 -6.13
CA VAL A 128 -8.46 -12.85 -5.59
C VAL A 128 -9.29 -13.50 -6.69
N ALA A 129 -9.98 -12.70 -7.52
CA ALA A 129 -10.73 -13.21 -8.67
C ALA A 129 -9.81 -13.93 -9.68
N ALA A 130 -8.58 -13.46 -9.84
CA ALA A 130 -7.54 -14.11 -10.65
C ALA A 130 -6.84 -15.29 -9.92
N ARG A 131 -7.28 -15.66 -8.71
CA ARG A 131 -6.68 -16.71 -7.85
C ARG A 131 -5.19 -16.49 -7.54
N ARG A 132 -4.74 -15.22 -7.54
CA ARG A 132 -3.35 -14.80 -7.23
C ARG A 132 -3.14 -14.35 -5.80
N LEU A 133 -4.23 -14.13 -5.06
CA LEU A 133 -4.24 -13.82 -3.64
C LEU A 133 -5.32 -14.65 -2.93
N PRO A 134 -5.10 -14.99 -1.65
CA PRO A 134 -6.13 -15.62 -0.85
C PRO A 134 -7.22 -14.62 -0.45
N VAL A 135 -8.46 -15.12 -0.27
CA VAL A 135 -9.63 -14.29 0.09
C VAL A 135 -9.47 -13.55 1.42
N TRP A 136 -8.62 -14.03 2.33
CA TRP A 136 -8.39 -13.36 3.60
C TRP A 136 -7.55 -12.08 3.48
N THR A 137 -6.79 -11.88 2.39
CA THR A 137 -6.02 -10.64 2.17
C THR A 137 -6.90 -9.39 2.17
N PRO A 138 -7.92 -9.26 1.29
CA PRO A 138 -8.80 -8.09 1.33
C PRO A 138 -9.59 -7.99 2.63
N LEU A 139 -9.97 -9.12 3.27
CA LEU A 139 -10.67 -9.10 4.54
C LEU A 139 -9.81 -8.51 5.66
N LEU A 140 -8.58 -9.01 5.85
CA LEU A 140 -7.66 -8.48 6.87
C LEU A 140 -7.29 -7.02 6.58
N PHE A 141 -7.04 -6.66 5.33
CA PHE A 141 -6.74 -5.29 4.96
C PHE A 141 -7.92 -4.35 5.28
N GLY A 142 -9.14 -4.76 4.93
CA GLY A 142 -10.37 -4.03 5.24
C GLY A 142 -10.61 -3.88 6.74
N VAL A 143 -10.46 -4.96 7.51
CA VAL A 143 -10.59 -4.95 8.98
C VAL A 143 -9.56 -4.04 9.63
N GLY A 144 -8.29 -4.15 9.23
CA GLY A 144 -7.23 -3.28 9.75
C GLY A 144 -7.51 -1.81 9.43
N THR A 145 -7.90 -1.50 8.19
CA THR A 145 -8.26 -0.13 7.82
C THR A 145 -9.47 0.38 8.61
N ALA A 146 -10.53 -0.42 8.72
CA ALA A 146 -11.73 -0.04 9.45
C ALA A 146 -11.43 0.23 10.94
N ALA A 147 -10.56 -0.57 11.56
CA ALA A 147 -10.12 -0.34 12.94
C ALA A 147 -9.44 1.03 13.11
N ILE A 148 -8.57 1.43 12.19
CA ILE A 148 -7.91 2.75 12.18
C ILE A 148 -8.96 3.88 12.05
N SER A 149 -9.99 3.67 11.24
CA SER A 149 -11.07 4.66 11.04
C SER A 149 -12.00 4.81 12.24
N VAL A 150 -12.22 3.73 12.99
CA VAL A 150 -13.05 3.75 14.21
C VAL A 150 -12.31 4.42 15.35
N ASP A 151 -11.07 4.00 15.58
CA ASP A 151 -10.22 4.53 16.63
C ASP A 151 -8.75 4.51 16.23
N LEU A 152 -8.17 5.70 16.17
CA LEU A 152 -6.78 5.90 15.79
C LEU A 152 -5.80 5.39 16.86
N ASP A 153 -6.26 4.97 18.04
CA ASP A 153 -5.45 4.32 19.07
C ASP A 153 -5.25 2.83 18.82
N LEU A 154 -6.07 2.24 17.96
CA LEU A 154 -5.90 0.87 17.49
C LEU A 154 -4.80 0.73 16.44
N LEU A 155 -4.14 1.83 16.06
CA LEU A 155 -3.19 1.88 14.95
C LEU A 155 -2.06 0.85 15.03
N PRO A 156 -1.41 0.57 16.18
CA PRO A 156 -0.40 -0.48 16.25
C PRO A 156 -0.95 -1.87 15.84
N ILE A 157 -2.10 -2.26 16.41
CA ILE A 157 -2.72 -3.55 16.15
C ILE A 157 -3.22 -3.60 14.71
N ALA A 158 -3.90 -2.55 14.28
CA ALA A 158 -4.46 -2.45 12.94
C ALA A 158 -3.38 -2.45 11.85
N ALA A 159 -2.27 -1.72 12.06
CA ALA A 159 -1.13 -1.73 11.16
C ALA A 159 -0.47 -3.11 11.08
N PHE A 160 -0.41 -3.85 12.19
CA PHE A 160 0.06 -5.23 12.20
C PHE A 160 -0.88 -6.16 11.40
N VAL A 161 -2.20 -5.99 11.53
CA VAL A 161 -3.18 -6.71 10.72
C VAL A 161 -3.03 -6.39 9.23
N VAL A 162 -2.84 -5.10 8.88
CA VAL A 162 -2.54 -4.66 7.51
C VAL A 162 -1.23 -5.29 7.02
N PHE A 163 -0.17 -5.32 7.85
CA PHE A 163 1.09 -5.98 7.52
C PHE A 163 0.88 -7.45 7.15
N CYS A 164 0.16 -8.19 7.99
CA CYS A 164 -0.17 -9.59 7.75
C CYS A 164 -0.97 -9.78 6.45
N SER A 165 -1.90 -8.87 6.15
CA SER A 165 -2.73 -8.92 4.93
C SER A 165 -1.90 -8.92 3.64
N LEU A 166 -0.74 -8.25 3.64
CA LEU A 166 0.10 -8.05 2.47
C LEU A 166 1.20 -9.11 2.30
N LEU A 167 1.42 -9.97 3.29
CA LEU A 167 2.42 -11.04 3.22
C LEU A 167 2.29 -11.95 1.98
N PRO A 168 1.08 -12.32 1.51
CA PRO A 168 0.95 -13.17 0.32
C PRO A 168 1.50 -12.54 -0.97
N LEU A 169 1.54 -11.20 -1.08
CA LEU A 169 2.12 -10.50 -2.24
C LEU A 169 3.62 -10.80 -2.42
N ARG A 170 4.29 -11.33 -1.40
CA ARG A 170 5.68 -11.79 -1.48
C ARG A 170 5.85 -13.03 -2.36
N ARG A 171 4.78 -13.80 -2.58
CA ARG A 171 4.79 -15.10 -3.30
C ARG A 171 4.27 -15.00 -4.74
N THR A 172 3.61 -13.91 -5.12
CA THR A 172 2.97 -13.76 -6.44
C THR A 172 3.98 -13.80 -7.61
N SER A 173 5.29 -13.74 -7.35
CA SER A 173 6.37 -13.88 -8.32
C SER A 173 6.52 -15.29 -8.92
N GLU A 174 6.18 -16.34 -8.18
CA GLU A 174 6.37 -17.72 -8.65
C GLU A 174 5.42 -18.07 -9.82
N PHE A 175 4.26 -17.43 -9.87
CA PHE A 175 3.24 -17.65 -10.91
C PHE A 175 3.53 -16.95 -12.24
N ALA A 176 4.31 -15.87 -12.23
CA ALA A 176 4.67 -15.13 -13.45
C ALA A 176 5.86 -15.80 -14.18
N ASP A 177 6.84 -16.31 -13.43
CA ASP A 177 8.01 -17.00 -13.99
C ASP A 177 7.63 -18.39 -14.57
N SER A 178 6.60 -19.07 -14.04
CA SER A 178 6.10 -20.36 -14.54
C SER A 178 5.23 -20.25 -15.80
N ALA A 179 4.68 -19.06 -16.10
CA ALA A 179 3.88 -18.81 -17.29
C ALA A 179 4.70 -18.36 -18.51
N THR A 180 6.01 -18.12 -18.34
CA THR A 180 6.90 -17.85 -19.48
C THR A 180 7.27 -19.20 -20.10
N PRO A 181 6.83 -19.50 -21.34
CA PRO A 181 7.32 -20.69 -22.02
C PRO A 181 8.83 -20.54 -22.10
N GLN A 182 9.57 -21.44 -21.45
CA GLN A 182 10.98 -21.61 -21.70
C GLN A 182 11.11 -21.86 -23.20
N VAL A 183 11.48 -20.83 -23.98
CA VAL A 183 11.91 -20.99 -25.37
C VAL A 183 13.20 -21.78 -25.26
N ARG A 184 13.04 -23.10 -25.17
CA ARG A 184 14.12 -24.06 -25.15
C ARG A 184 14.78 -23.91 -26.50
N TYR A 185 15.88 -23.16 -26.54
CA TYR A 185 16.74 -23.10 -27.71
C TYR A 185 17.11 -24.54 -28.07
N ARG A 186 16.46 -25.06 -29.11
CA ARG A 186 16.76 -26.37 -29.67
C ARG A 186 17.84 -26.09 -30.70
N PRO A 187 19.13 -26.37 -30.43
CA PRO A 187 20.17 -26.13 -31.41
C PRO A 187 19.80 -26.86 -32.69
N ARG A 188 19.76 -26.11 -33.78
CA ARG A 188 19.48 -26.59 -35.13
C ARG A 188 20.53 -27.66 -35.42
N ARG A 189 20.12 -28.94 -35.43
CA ARG A 189 20.99 -30.02 -35.91
C ARG A 189 21.37 -29.65 -37.34
N GLU A 190 22.61 -29.24 -37.54
CA GLU A 190 23.18 -29.08 -38.86
C GLU A 190 23.09 -30.43 -39.56
N LEU A 191 22.26 -30.48 -40.59
CA LEU A 191 22.26 -31.54 -41.58
C LEU A 191 23.61 -31.43 -42.30
N ARG A 192 24.61 -32.17 -41.82
CA ARG A 192 25.80 -32.51 -42.62
C ARG A 192 25.31 -33.33 -43.80
N SER A 193 25.14 -32.66 -44.93
CA SER A 193 25.07 -33.26 -46.24
C SER A 193 26.38 -34.01 -46.53
N ARG A 194 26.18 -35.16 -47.18
CA ARG A 194 27.17 -36.15 -47.60
C ARG A 194 28.16 -35.60 -48.62
#